data_AF-A0A1I6GJV0-F1
#
_entry.id   AF-A0A1I6GJV0-F1
#
_cell.length_a   1.000
_cell.length_b   1.000
_cell.length_c   1.000
_cell.angle_alpha   90.00
_cell.angle_beta   90.00
_cell.angle_gamma   90.00
#
_symmetry.space_group_name_H-M   'P 1'
#
loop_
_entity.id
_entity.type
_entity.pdbx_description
1 polymer ?
#
loop_
_entity_poly.entity_id
_entity_poly.type
_entity_poly.pdbx_seq_one_letter_code
_entity_poly.pdbx_strand_id
1 'polypeptide(L)'
;MSNATEHPKSGSMIEWVMPLAFIAAAAWLTWHMPVFILDFGGPNDQLSALYASLDLTPNMHTPLSPNADIVDWVALIAVPILFVFGVRTVRLAPMEFQSWRAADRSSVFIGRVTMMLVVLLTSVMMFEVVLRYVFEAPTLWANELSLWLAGFVFLCAGLYAMQQRSHIRIFLLYDLMPRFVQRVCDVVSTALIVTFAFFLVYGGYGEAFTKFMRWETFGTAFDPPIPATLKPTVLIVVSLVAVQAIVNLISDWNAEPVMHSAADDIDQDEIERLKKAVGVEGVGDMDVTRGSIQSGAAQTKAGQD
;
A
#
# COMPACT_ATOMS: atom_id res chain seq x y z
N MET A 1 -8.10 41.15 13.68
CA MET A 1 -8.62 40.77 12.35
C MET A 1 -8.12 39.37 12.06
N SER A 2 -9.06 38.49 11.71
CA SER A 2 -8.94 37.04 11.56
C SER A 2 -7.83 36.65 10.57
N ASN A 3 -6.83 35.90 11.04
CA ASN A 3 -6.16 34.90 10.21
C ASN A 3 -6.72 33.55 10.66
N ALA A 4 -7.86 33.18 10.10
CA ALA A 4 -8.38 31.85 10.18
C ALA A 4 -7.30 30.90 9.65
N THR A 5 -6.92 29.92 10.47
CA THR A 5 -6.25 28.70 10.01
C THR A 5 -7.17 28.04 9.00
N GLU A 6 -6.95 28.30 7.71
CA GLU A 6 -7.60 27.54 6.65
C GLU A 6 -7.17 26.09 6.79
N HIS A 7 -8.02 25.27 7.44
CA HIS A 7 -7.92 23.84 7.30
C HIS A 7 -7.95 23.53 5.79
N PRO A 8 -6.92 22.87 5.23
CA PRO A 8 -6.92 22.56 3.81
C PRO A 8 -8.16 21.71 3.53
N LYS A 9 -9.05 22.22 2.66
CA LYS A 9 -10.29 21.52 2.27
C LYS A 9 -9.93 20.12 1.76
N SER A 10 -10.19 19.10 2.57
CA SER A 10 -10.23 17.71 2.14
C SER A 10 -11.44 17.53 1.23
N GLY A 11 -11.27 16.85 0.09
CA GLY A 11 -12.38 16.54 -0.81
C GLY A 11 -12.36 17.26 -2.16
N SER A 12 -11.18 17.58 -2.70
CA SER A 12 -11.11 17.93 -4.13
C SER A 12 -11.49 16.72 -4.97
N MET A 13 -12.39 16.87 -5.96
CA MET A 13 -12.80 15.77 -6.85
C MET A 13 -11.61 15.04 -7.49
N ILE A 14 -10.49 15.74 -7.68
CA ILE A 14 -9.28 15.17 -8.27
C ILE A 14 -8.68 14.03 -7.44
N GLU A 15 -8.89 14.04 -6.11
CA GLU A 15 -8.42 13.01 -5.19
C GLU A 15 -9.12 11.66 -5.39
N TRP A 16 -10.33 11.68 -5.95
CA TRP A 16 -11.12 10.50 -6.26
C TRP A 16 -10.97 10.08 -7.72
N VAL A 17 -11.03 11.07 -8.63
CA VAL A 17 -10.97 10.83 -10.07
C VAL A 17 -9.62 10.25 -10.47
N MET A 18 -8.51 10.73 -9.91
CA MET A 18 -7.19 10.31 -10.36
C MET A 18 -6.89 8.83 -10.03
N PRO A 19 -7.11 8.33 -8.79
CA PRO A 19 -6.95 6.90 -8.51
C PRO A 19 -7.94 6.03 -9.28
N LEU A 20 -9.20 6.45 -9.45
CA LEU A 20 -10.19 5.69 -10.21
C LEU A 20 -9.83 5.60 -11.70
N ALA A 21 -9.38 6.70 -12.30
CA ALA A 21 -8.91 6.71 -13.68
C ALA A 21 -7.67 5.80 -13.85
N PHE A 22 -6.74 5.83 -12.89
CA PHE A 22 -5.60 4.93 -12.89
C PHE A 22 -6.02 3.45 -12.80
N ILE A 23 -6.96 3.12 -11.90
CA ILE A 23 -7.51 1.77 -11.78
C ILE A 23 -8.18 1.33 -13.08
N ALA A 24 -8.99 2.18 -13.71
CA ALA A 24 -9.66 1.86 -14.96
C ALA A 24 -8.67 1.60 -16.11
N ALA A 25 -7.67 2.47 -16.27
CA ALA A 25 -6.63 2.29 -17.29
C ALA A 25 -5.77 1.04 -17.01
N ALA A 26 -5.38 0.81 -15.76
CA ALA A 26 -4.60 -0.36 -15.37
C ALA A 26 -5.40 -1.65 -15.51
N ALA A 27 -6.69 -1.65 -15.18
CA ALA A 27 -7.57 -2.80 -15.36
C ALA A 27 -7.77 -3.13 -16.84
N TRP A 28 -7.98 -2.11 -17.69
CA TRP A 28 -8.05 -2.29 -19.14
C TRP A 28 -6.77 -2.92 -19.69
N LEU A 29 -5.62 -2.32 -19.34
CA LEU A 29 -4.32 -2.80 -19.77
C LEU A 29 -4.06 -4.23 -19.29
N THR A 30 -4.42 -4.53 -18.03
CA THR A 30 -4.26 -5.87 -17.46
C THR A 30 -5.12 -6.89 -18.21
N TRP A 31 -6.33 -6.53 -18.64
CA TRP A 31 -7.19 -7.43 -19.40
C TRP A 31 -6.68 -7.66 -20.83
N HIS A 32 -6.14 -6.63 -21.49
CA HIS A 32 -5.66 -6.67 -22.89
C HIS A 32 -4.15 -6.93 -23.05
N MET A 33 -3.43 -7.20 -21.95
CA MET A 33 -2.00 -7.54 -22.00
C MET A 33 -1.61 -8.69 -22.95
N PRO A 34 -2.44 -9.73 -23.21
CA PRO A 34 -2.16 -10.75 -24.22
C PRO A 34 -1.75 -10.20 -25.59
N VAL A 35 -2.34 -9.08 -25.97
CA VAL A 35 -2.15 -8.45 -27.28
C VAL A 35 -0.71 -8.00 -27.46
N PHE A 36 -0.15 -7.34 -26.44
CA PHE A 36 1.24 -6.92 -26.45
C PHE A 36 2.20 -8.11 -26.41
N ILE A 37 1.84 -9.20 -25.74
CA ILE A 37 2.66 -10.41 -25.73
C ILE A 37 2.66 -11.08 -27.12
N LEU A 38 1.54 -11.06 -27.85
CA LEU A 38 1.50 -11.55 -29.22
C LEU A 38 2.35 -10.69 -30.17
N ASP A 39 2.31 -9.37 -30.00
CA ASP A 39 3.05 -8.44 -30.86
C ASP A 39 4.57 -8.47 -30.62
N PHE A 40 5.00 -8.58 -29.36
CA PHE A 40 6.42 -8.49 -28.99
C PHE A 40 7.06 -9.83 -28.61
N GLY A 41 6.27 -10.80 -28.17
CA GLY A 41 6.72 -12.11 -27.67
C GLY A 41 6.75 -13.21 -28.72
N GLY A 42 6.19 -12.98 -29.91
CA GLY A 42 6.17 -13.92 -31.02
C GLY A 42 4.91 -14.80 -31.07
N PRO A 43 4.83 -15.73 -32.06
CA PRO A 43 3.62 -16.49 -32.32
C PRO A 43 3.30 -17.46 -31.18
N ASN A 44 2.09 -17.38 -30.64
CA ASN A 44 1.59 -18.28 -29.62
C ASN A 44 0.13 -18.62 -29.91
N ASP A 45 -0.12 -19.83 -30.43
CA ASP A 45 -1.45 -20.29 -30.86
C ASP A 45 -2.46 -20.36 -29.71
N GLN A 46 -1.99 -20.67 -28.49
CA GLN A 46 -2.85 -20.66 -27.31
C GLN A 46 -3.30 -19.24 -26.98
N LEU A 47 -2.36 -18.29 -27.02
CA LEU A 47 -2.60 -16.90 -26.67
C LEU A 47 -3.46 -16.17 -27.71
N SER A 48 -3.28 -16.50 -29.00
CA SER A 48 -4.11 -15.95 -30.08
C SER A 48 -5.55 -16.46 -30.00
N ALA A 49 -5.76 -17.73 -29.63
CA ALA A 49 -7.08 -18.29 -29.39
C ALA A 49 -7.77 -17.62 -28.17
N LEU A 50 -7.02 -17.37 -27.09
CA LEU A 50 -7.53 -16.63 -25.93
C LEU A 50 -7.89 -15.19 -26.32
N TYR A 51 -6.99 -14.47 -27.00
CA TYR A 51 -7.25 -13.10 -27.44
C TYR A 51 -8.49 -12.98 -28.31
N ALA A 52 -8.69 -13.89 -29.26
CA ALA A 52 -9.87 -13.89 -30.13
C ALA A 52 -11.21 -13.95 -29.36
N SER A 53 -11.20 -14.47 -28.13
CA SER A 53 -12.38 -14.50 -27.24
C SER A 53 -12.49 -13.28 -26.31
N LEU A 54 -11.40 -12.57 -26.08
CA LEU A 54 -11.27 -11.48 -25.11
C LEU A 54 -11.32 -10.08 -25.75
N ASP A 55 -11.17 -9.98 -27.07
CA ASP A 55 -11.14 -8.72 -27.81
C ASP A 55 -12.47 -7.95 -27.69
N LEU A 56 -12.45 -6.82 -26.97
CA LEU A 56 -13.61 -5.95 -26.77
C LEU A 56 -13.76 -4.86 -27.84
N THR A 57 -12.72 -4.60 -28.63
CA THR A 57 -12.66 -3.51 -29.62
C THR A 57 -12.28 -4.03 -31.01
N PRO A 58 -13.10 -4.92 -31.59
CA PRO A 58 -12.81 -5.53 -32.88
C PRO A 58 -12.72 -4.47 -33.99
N ASN A 59 -11.66 -4.55 -34.79
CA ASN A 59 -11.36 -3.71 -35.96
C ASN A 59 -10.80 -2.29 -35.69
N MET A 60 -10.31 -2.00 -34.49
CA MET A 60 -9.62 -0.73 -34.19
C MET A 60 -8.08 -0.84 -34.27
N HIS A 61 -7.56 -1.74 -35.13
CA HIS A 61 -6.13 -2.01 -35.25
C HIS A 61 -5.34 -0.76 -35.68
N THR A 62 -4.13 -0.63 -35.13
CA THR A 62 -3.21 0.44 -35.51
C THR A 62 -2.31 -0.01 -36.66
N PRO A 63 -1.77 0.92 -37.48
CA PRO A 63 -0.71 0.56 -38.44
C PRO A 63 0.60 0.12 -37.78
N LEU A 64 0.74 0.36 -36.48
CA LEU A 64 1.99 0.17 -35.72
C LEU A 64 2.10 -1.25 -35.15
N SER A 65 0.97 -1.96 -35.00
CA SER A 65 0.92 -3.31 -34.48
C SER A 65 -0.17 -4.15 -35.19
N PRO A 66 0.10 -5.44 -35.46
CA PRO A 66 -0.89 -6.33 -36.05
C PRO A 66 -2.07 -6.67 -35.12
N ASN A 67 -1.87 -6.74 -33.80
CA ASN A 67 -2.93 -7.11 -32.86
C ASN A 67 -3.37 -5.95 -31.95
N ALA A 68 -2.46 -5.05 -31.55
CA ALA A 68 -2.77 -3.93 -30.66
C ALA A 68 -3.56 -2.81 -31.34
N ASP A 69 -4.69 -2.49 -30.72
CA ASP A 69 -5.62 -1.48 -31.17
C ASP A 69 -5.26 -0.09 -30.58
N ILE A 70 -5.96 0.96 -31.03
CA ILE A 70 -5.69 2.33 -30.55
C ILE A 70 -5.95 2.45 -29.04
N VAL A 71 -6.96 1.77 -28.52
CA VAL A 71 -7.39 1.87 -27.12
C VAL A 71 -6.32 1.26 -26.19
N ASP A 72 -5.73 0.15 -26.59
CA ASP A 72 -4.65 -0.53 -25.90
C ASP A 72 -3.40 0.34 -25.81
N TRP A 73 -3.02 0.98 -26.92
CA TRP A 73 -1.90 1.93 -26.92
C TRP A 73 -2.18 3.15 -26.06
N VAL A 74 -3.41 3.68 -26.10
CA VAL A 74 -3.82 4.79 -25.23
C VAL A 74 -3.77 4.36 -23.77
N ALA A 75 -4.26 3.17 -23.42
CA ALA A 75 -4.19 2.65 -22.06
C ALA A 75 -2.74 2.45 -21.59
N LEU A 76 -1.88 1.88 -22.45
CA LEU A 76 -0.46 1.66 -22.15
C LEU A 76 0.28 2.97 -21.85
N ILE A 77 -0.05 4.06 -22.56
CA ILE A 77 0.52 5.39 -22.33
C ILE A 77 -0.17 6.11 -21.15
N ALA A 78 -1.48 5.90 -20.98
CA ALA A 78 -2.26 6.53 -19.91
C ALA A 78 -1.82 6.05 -18.53
N VAL A 79 -1.50 4.77 -18.34
CA VAL A 79 -1.05 4.22 -17.03
C VAL A 79 0.14 4.99 -16.44
N PRO A 80 1.30 5.15 -17.11
CA PRO A 80 2.43 5.90 -16.55
C PRO A 80 2.12 7.40 -16.40
N ILE A 81 1.33 8.00 -17.30
CA ILE A 81 0.93 9.40 -17.19
C ILE A 81 0.06 9.59 -15.94
N LEU A 82 -0.99 8.81 -15.78
CA LEU A 82 -1.90 8.85 -14.64
C LEU A 82 -1.18 8.52 -13.34
N PHE A 83 -0.19 7.64 -13.35
CA PHE A 83 0.68 7.40 -12.20
C PHE A 83 1.47 8.65 -11.83
N VAL A 84 2.18 9.28 -12.78
CA VAL A 84 2.99 10.48 -12.52
C VAL A 84 2.11 11.65 -12.07
N PHE A 85 0.98 11.88 -12.73
CA PHE A 85 0.01 12.90 -12.32
C PHE A 85 -0.61 12.58 -10.97
N GLY A 86 -0.97 11.33 -10.73
CA GLY A 86 -1.43 10.79 -9.45
C GLY A 86 -0.47 11.16 -8.33
N VAL A 87 0.78 10.72 -8.44
CA VAL A 87 1.85 11.03 -7.49
C VAL A 87 1.99 12.54 -7.28
N ARG A 88 1.93 13.36 -8.34
CA ARG A 88 2.03 14.83 -8.24
C ARG A 88 0.81 15.52 -7.61
N THR A 89 -0.36 14.90 -7.65
CA THR A 89 -1.61 15.46 -7.12
C THR A 89 -1.92 15.01 -5.70
N VAL A 90 -1.27 13.95 -5.21
CA VAL A 90 -1.43 13.45 -3.85
C VAL A 90 -1.10 14.53 -2.82
N ARG A 91 -2.04 14.71 -1.89
CA ARG A 91 -1.92 15.48 -0.65
C ARG A 91 -1.76 14.51 0.52
N LEU A 92 -0.85 14.82 1.45
CA LEU A 92 -0.66 14.02 2.66
C LEU A 92 -1.84 14.22 3.61
N ALA A 93 -2.29 13.15 4.24
CA ALA A 93 -3.17 13.26 5.39
C ALA A 93 -2.36 13.67 6.63
N PRO A 94 -2.95 14.40 7.61
CA PRO A 94 -2.25 14.83 8.82
C PRO A 94 -1.63 13.68 9.64
N MET A 95 -2.16 12.47 9.52
CA MET A 95 -1.73 11.25 10.21
C MET A 95 -0.57 10.50 9.50
N GLU A 96 -0.10 10.95 8.34
CA GLU A 96 0.97 10.26 7.57
C GLU A 96 2.38 10.79 7.92
N PHE A 97 3.41 9.92 7.90
CA PHE A 97 4.80 10.29 8.25
C PHE A 97 5.35 11.37 7.31
N GLN A 98 5.87 12.47 7.86
CA GLN A 98 6.17 13.70 7.10
C GLN A 98 7.56 13.75 6.42
N SER A 99 8.33 12.65 6.38
CA SER A 99 9.64 12.66 5.72
C SER A 99 9.50 12.71 4.20
N TRP A 100 10.11 13.71 3.56
CA TRP A 100 9.80 14.12 2.19
C TRP A 100 10.76 13.52 1.15
N ARG A 101 10.67 12.21 0.85
CA ARG A 101 11.35 11.63 -0.33
C ARG A 101 10.36 11.37 -1.47
N ALA A 102 10.85 11.40 -2.70
CA ALA A 102 10.03 11.12 -3.89
C ALA A 102 9.41 9.72 -3.87
N ALA A 103 10.09 8.74 -3.25
CA ALA A 103 9.59 7.40 -3.02
C ALA A 103 8.36 7.39 -2.10
N ASP A 104 8.31 8.29 -1.12
CA ASP A 104 7.19 8.34 -0.18
C ASP A 104 5.91 8.78 -0.88
N ARG A 105 6.03 9.74 -1.79
CA ARG A 105 4.90 10.24 -2.57
C ARG A 105 4.28 9.16 -3.48
N SER A 106 5.12 8.29 -4.04
CA SER A 106 4.67 7.17 -4.86
C SER A 106 3.87 6.16 -4.04
N SER A 107 4.32 5.91 -2.81
CA SER A 107 3.70 4.94 -1.92
C SER A 107 2.37 5.45 -1.35
N VAL A 108 2.26 6.74 -1.02
CA VAL A 108 0.96 7.35 -0.63
C VAL A 108 -0.04 7.30 -1.78
N PHE A 109 0.39 7.51 -3.03
CA PHE A 109 -0.50 7.33 -4.19
C PHE A 109 -0.98 5.88 -4.32
N ILE A 110 -0.07 4.91 -4.17
CA ILE A 110 -0.43 3.49 -4.14
C ILE A 110 -1.41 3.19 -2.99
N GLY A 111 -1.24 3.82 -1.83
CA GLY A 111 -2.19 3.74 -0.71
C GLY A 111 -3.59 4.25 -1.08
N ARG A 112 -3.69 5.38 -1.78
CA ARG A 112 -4.98 5.91 -2.28
C ARG A 112 -5.63 5.01 -3.33
N VAL A 113 -4.84 4.44 -4.24
CA VAL A 113 -5.32 3.43 -5.20
C VAL A 113 -5.85 2.20 -4.45
N THR A 114 -5.12 1.74 -3.43
CA THR A 114 -5.51 0.59 -2.60
C THR A 114 -6.83 0.87 -1.86
N MET A 115 -7.00 2.07 -1.31
CA MET A 115 -8.26 2.48 -0.68
C MET A 115 -9.45 2.36 -1.65
N MET A 116 -9.28 2.81 -2.90
CA MET A 116 -10.33 2.70 -3.92
C MET A 116 -10.59 1.24 -4.32
N LEU A 117 -9.56 0.39 -4.39
CA LEU A 117 -9.72 -1.04 -4.62
C LEU A 117 -10.51 -1.74 -3.49
N VAL A 118 -10.30 -1.34 -2.23
CA VAL A 118 -11.08 -1.86 -1.08
C VAL A 118 -12.55 -1.47 -1.18
N VAL A 119 -12.84 -0.22 -1.57
CA VAL A 119 -14.22 0.25 -1.81
C VAL A 119 -14.86 -0.55 -2.94
N LEU A 120 -14.14 -0.79 -4.03
CA LEU A 120 -14.62 -1.60 -5.17
C LEU A 120 -14.90 -3.05 -4.74
N LEU A 121 -13.96 -3.69 -4.03
CA LEU A 121 -14.11 -5.03 -3.49
C LEU A 121 -15.34 -5.14 -2.59
N THR A 122 -15.49 -4.20 -1.65
CA THR A 122 -16.63 -4.19 -0.72
C THR A 122 -17.95 -4.01 -1.47
N SER A 123 -17.97 -3.15 -2.49
CA SER A 123 -19.14 -2.94 -3.35
C SER A 123 -19.53 -4.21 -4.11
N VAL A 124 -18.56 -4.92 -4.69
CA VAL A 124 -18.79 -6.20 -5.40
C VAL A 124 -19.34 -7.26 -4.44
N MET A 125 -18.75 -7.39 -3.24
CA MET A 125 -19.23 -8.33 -2.24
C MET A 125 -20.63 -7.99 -1.74
N MET A 126 -20.92 -6.71 -1.51
CA MET A 126 -22.27 -6.26 -1.11
C MET A 126 -23.29 -6.57 -2.21
N PHE A 127 -22.95 -6.33 -3.48
CA PHE A 127 -23.78 -6.67 -4.62
C PHE A 127 -24.05 -8.19 -4.70
N GLU A 128 -23.02 -9.02 -4.50
CA GLU A 128 -23.16 -10.47 -4.47
C GLU A 128 -24.08 -10.95 -3.35
N VAL A 129 -23.92 -10.40 -2.14
CA VAL A 129 -24.78 -10.70 -0.98
C VAL A 129 -26.24 -10.34 -1.30
N VAL A 130 -26.50 -9.16 -1.87
CA VAL A 130 -27.86 -8.75 -2.27
C VAL A 130 -28.43 -9.71 -3.31
N LEU A 131 -27.70 -10.03 -4.37
CA LEU A 131 -28.17 -10.96 -5.40
C LEU A 131 -28.44 -12.37 -4.87
N ARG A 132 -27.57 -12.87 -3.98
CA ARG A 132 -27.69 -14.21 -3.41
C ARG A 132 -28.88 -14.32 -2.46
N TYR A 133 -29.05 -13.34 -1.57
CA TYR A 133 -30.05 -13.45 -0.49
C TYR A 133 -31.39 -12.80 -0.82
N VAL A 134 -31.44 -11.80 -1.71
CA VAL A 134 -32.69 -11.14 -2.09
C VAL A 134 -33.26 -11.72 -3.38
N PHE A 135 -32.41 -12.01 -4.35
CA PHE A 135 -32.82 -12.46 -5.69
C PHE A 135 -32.60 -13.96 -5.95
N GLU A 136 -32.02 -14.68 -4.98
CA GLU A 136 -31.70 -16.12 -5.08
C GLU A 136 -30.87 -16.48 -6.33
N ALA A 137 -30.13 -15.50 -6.89
CA ALA A 137 -29.42 -15.60 -8.15
C ALA A 137 -27.91 -15.36 -7.94
N PRO A 138 -27.14 -16.38 -7.50
CA PRO A 138 -25.71 -16.22 -7.26
C PRO A 138 -24.95 -15.94 -8.57
N THR A 139 -24.02 -14.98 -8.52
CA THR A 139 -23.15 -14.63 -9.64
C THR A 139 -21.91 -15.51 -9.67
N LEU A 140 -21.50 -15.95 -10.87
CA LEU A 140 -20.30 -16.77 -11.05
C LEU A 140 -19.01 -15.94 -11.00
N TRP A 141 -19.07 -14.66 -11.38
CA TRP A 141 -17.90 -13.79 -11.51
C TRP A 141 -17.51 -13.05 -10.22
N ALA A 142 -18.45 -12.83 -9.28
CA ALA A 142 -18.21 -11.94 -8.15
C ALA A 142 -17.15 -12.48 -7.18
N ASN A 143 -17.19 -13.77 -6.88
CA ASN A 143 -16.20 -14.44 -6.03
C ASN A 143 -14.78 -14.39 -6.63
N GLU A 144 -14.66 -14.57 -7.94
CA GLU A 144 -13.36 -14.57 -8.61
C GLU A 144 -12.81 -13.15 -8.75
N LEU A 145 -13.67 -12.18 -9.05
CA LEU A 145 -13.30 -10.77 -9.07
C LEU A 145 -12.87 -10.28 -7.69
N SER A 146 -13.60 -10.66 -6.62
CA SER A 146 -13.24 -10.27 -5.26
C SER A 146 -11.92 -10.90 -4.82
N LEU A 147 -11.66 -12.17 -5.18
CA LEU A 147 -10.36 -12.81 -4.95
C LEU A 147 -9.23 -12.08 -5.67
N TRP A 148 -9.46 -11.67 -6.92
CA TRP A 148 -8.47 -10.96 -7.72
C TRP A 148 -8.16 -9.57 -7.15
N LEU A 149 -9.20 -8.80 -6.81
CA LEU A 149 -9.06 -7.49 -6.16
C LEU A 149 -8.39 -7.62 -4.79
N ALA A 150 -8.75 -8.62 -4.00
CA ALA A 150 -8.14 -8.88 -2.69
C ALA A 150 -6.64 -9.15 -2.81
N GLY A 151 -6.22 -9.90 -3.84
CA GLY A 151 -4.81 -10.15 -4.13
C GLY A 151 -4.03 -8.85 -4.36
N PHE A 152 -4.54 -7.95 -5.20
CA PHE A 152 -3.89 -6.64 -5.43
C PHE A 152 -3.91 -5.75 -4.19
N VAL A 153 -5.03 -5.71 -3.46
CA VAL A 153 -5.14 -4.96 -2.20
C VAL A 153 -4.08 -5.43 -1.21
N PHE A 154 -3.94 -6.74 -1.02
CA PHE A 154 -2.97 -7.30 -0.09
C PHE A 154 -1.54 -6.95 -0.46
N LEU A 155 -1.19 -7.05 -1.75
CA LEU A 155 0.15 -6.73 -2.24
C LEU A 155 0.48 -5.24 -2.09
N CYS A 156 -0.43 -4.36 -2.51
CA CYS A 156 -0.25 -2.91 -2.40
C CYS A 156 -0.23 -2.45 -0.93
N ALA A 157 -1.11 -3.00 -0.08
CA ALA A 157 -1.13 -2.72 1.36
C ALA A 157 0.16 -3.18 2.04
N GLY A 158 0.73 -4.33 1.66
CA GLY A 158 2.01 -4.81 2.19
C GLY A 158 3.18 -3.85 1.88
N LEU A 159 3.25 -3.36 0.65
CA LEU A 159 4.27 -2.37 0.25
C LEU A 159 4.09 -1.04 1.01
N TYR A 160 2.85 -0.55 1.11
CA TYR A 160 2.52 0.67 1.83
C TYR A 160 2.82 0.55 3.34
N ALA A 161 2.47 -0.57 3.97
CA ALA A 161 2.75 -0.81 5.39
C ALA A 161 4.26 -0.84 5.69
N MET A 162 5.06 -1.42 4.79
CA MET A 162 6.52 -1.41 4.91
C MET A 162 7.10 0.02 4.83
N GLN A 163 6.53 0.85 3.95
CA GLN A 163 6.96 2.24 3.79
C GLN A 163 6.56 3.10 5.00
N GLN A 164 5.35 2.93 5.54
CA GLN A 164 4.87 3.61 6.75
C GLN A 164 5.54 3.08 8.04
N ARG A 165 6.37 2.04 7.96
CA ARG A 165 7.02 1.37 9.11
C ARG A 165 6.01 0.87 10.14
N SER A 166 4.81 0.53 9.66
CA SER A 166 3.69 0.06 10.49
C SER A 166 3.82 -1.43 10.87
N HIS A 167 4.95 -2.07 10.56
CA HIS A 167 5.23 -3.40 11.08
C HIS A 167 5.22 -3.38 12.60
N ILE A 168 4.48 -4.31 13.21
CA ILE A 168 4.39 -4.47 14.66
C ILE A 168 5.81 -4.72 15.19
N ARG A 169 6.47 -3.67 15.67
CA ARG A 169 7.75 -3.75 16.37
C ARG A 169 7.45 -3.79 17.87
N ILE A 170 8.06 -4.73 18.58
CA ILE A 170 7.97 -4.77 20.03
C ILE A 170 8.92 -3.67 20.56
N PHE A 171 8.41 -2.44 20.63
CA PHE A 171 9.18 -1.27 21.09
C PHE A 171 9.67 -1.45 22.52
N LEU A 172 8.87 -2.06 23.40
CA LEU A 172 9.21 -2.22 24.81
C LEU A 172 10.55 -2.96 25.02
N LEU A 173 10.77 -4.07 24.29
CA LEU A 173 12.01 -4.83 24.40
C LEU A 173 13.16 -4.14 23.66
N TYR A 174 12.86 -3.49 22.53
CA TYR A 174 13.83 -2.79 21.69
C TYR A 174 14.40 -1.54 22.41
N ASP A 175 13.56 -0.76 23.09
CA ASP A 175 13.93 0.48 23.77
C ASP A 175 14.75 0.26 25.04
N LEU A 176 14.65 -0.94 25.63
CA LEU A 176 15.49 -1.38 26.76
C LEU A 176 16.92 -1.78 26.34
N MET A 177 17.17 -1.99 25.04
CA MET A 177 18.45 -2.47 24.54
C MET A 177 19.45 -1.33 24.28
N PRO A 178 20.77 -1.56 24.50
CA PRO A 178 21.79 -0.59 24.12
C PRO A 178 21.83 -0.44 22.59
N ARG A 179 22.15 0.78 22.11
CA ARG A 179 22.16 1.16 20.67
C ARG A 179 22.88 0.18 19.75
N PHE A 180 23.94 -0.47 20.23
CA PHE A 180 24.67 -1.47 19.45
C PHE A 180 23.80 -2.69 19.12
N VAL A 181 23.03 -3.19 20.10
CA VAL A 181 22.19 -4.37 19.93
C VAL A 181 20.97 -4.06 19.07
N GLN A 182 20.38 -2.87 19.22
CA GLN A 182 19.34 -2.35 18.33
C GLN A 182 19.78 -2.41 16.85
N ARG A 183 20.97 -1.88 16.54
CA ARG A 183 21.54 -1.92 15.18
C ARG A 183 21.76 -3.34 14.67
N VAL A 184 22.22 -4.26 15.52
CA VAL A 184 22.38 -5.66 15.13
C VAL A 184 21.03 -6.29 14.82
N CYS A 185 20.01 -6.04 15.64
CA CYS A 185 18.64 -6.53 15.41
C CYS A 185 18.08 -6.01 14.08
N ASP A 186 18.26 -4.72 13.79
CA ASP A 186 17.81 -4.13 12.51
C ASP A 186 18.53 -4.74 11.32
N VAL A 187 19.86 -4.90 11.39
CA VAL A 187 20.65 -5.54 10.31
C VAL A 187 20.23 -6.98 10.09
N VAL A 188 20.04 -7.76 11.16
CA VAL A 188 19.61 -9.15 11.07
C VAL A 188 18.20 -9.25 10.48
N SER A 189 17.27 -8.41 10.92
CA SER A 189 15.91 -8.36 10.40
C SER A 189 15.89 -8.04 8.89
N THR A 190 16.61 -6.99 8.48
CA THR A 190 16.73 -6.62 7.06
C THR A 190 17.41 -7.74 6.26
N ALA A 191 18.45 -8.38 6.79
CA ALA A 191 19.12 -9.49 6.10
C ALA A 191 18.19 -10.69 5.91
N LEU A 192 17.36 -11.03 6.90
CA LEU A 192 16.36 -12.09 6.78
C LEU A 192 15.31 -11.76 5.72
N ILE A 193 14.81 -10.51 5.68
CA ILE A 193 13.84 -10.06 4.67
C ILE A 193 14.44 -10.17 3.27
N VAL A 194 15.67 -9.68 3.07
CA VAL A 194 16.35 -9.71 1.76
C VAL A 194 16.63 -11.15 1.33
N THR A 195 17.06 -12.01 2.25
CA THR A 195 17.33 -13.43 1.97
C THR A 195 16.04 -14.16 1.58
N PHE A 196 14.96 -13.94 2.33
CA PHE A 196 13.65 -14.49 2.01
C PHE A 196 13.15 -14.02 0.64
N ALA A 197 13.25 -12.72 0.36
CA ALA A 197 12.88 -12.15 -0.93
C ALA A 197 13.69 -12.76 -2.09
N PHE A 198 15.00 -12.94 -1.90
CA PHE A 198 15.88 -13.55 -2.90
C PHE A 198 15.45 -14.99 -3.22
N PHE A 199 15.23 -15.84 -2.21
CA PHE A 199 14.82 -17.23 -2.44
C PHE A 199 13.41 -17.32 -3.04
N LEU A 200 12.49 -16.45 -2.64
CA LEU A 200 11.14 -16.39 -3.19
C LEU A 200 11.18 -16.01 -4.67
N VAL A 201 11.95 -14.98 -5.04
CA VAL A 201 12.12 -14.58 -6.45
C VAL A 201 12.82 -15.67 -7.24
N TYR A 202 13.91 -16.24 -6.72
CA TYR A 202 14.64 -17.31 -7.40
C TYR A 202 13.77 -18.55 -7.65
N GLY A 203 13.01 -19.00 -6.65
CA GLY A 203 12.13 -20.16 -6.76
C GLY A 203 10.87 -19.90 -7.60
N GLY A 204 10.31 -18.68 -7.52
CA GLY A 204 9.06 -18.32 -8.18
C GLY A 204 9.22 -17.81 -9.62
N TYR A 205 10.41 -17.34 -10.01
CA TYR A 205 10.62 -16.65 -11.29
C TYR A 205 10.22 -17.49 -12.51
N GLY A 206 10.66 -18.75 -12.57
CA GLY A 206 10.38 -19.63 -13.71
C GLY A 206 8.87 -19.90 -13.89
N GLU A 207 8.17 -20.13 -12.79
CA GLU A 207 6.72 -20.32 -12.81
C GLU A 207 5.99 -19.02 -13.18
N ALA A 208 6.31 -17.91 -12.52
CA ALA A 208 5.69 -16.62 -12.79
C ALA A 208 5.88 -16.18 -14.24
N PHE A 209 7.08 -16.34 -14.79
CA PHE A 209 7.39 -16.01 -16.18
C PHE A 209 6.60 -16.88 -17.16
N THR A 210 6.53 -18.19 -16.91
CA THR A 210 5.77 -19.11 -17.77
C THR A 210 4.28 -18.79 -17.77
N LYS A 211 3.71 -18.52 -16.59
CA LYS A 211 2.28 -18.17 -16.43
C LYS A 211 1.94 -16.82 -17.06
N PHE A 212 2.86 -15.86 -16.99
CA PHE A 212 2.72 -14.56 -17.65
C PHE A 212 2.78 -14.69 -19.17
N MET A 213 3.78 -15.38 -19.72
CA MET A 213 3.94 -15.54 -21.18
C MET A 213 2.83 -16.35 -21.84
N ARG A 214 2.24 -17.31 -21.12
CA ARG A 214 1.09 -18.09 -21.58
C ARG A 214 -0.25 -17.41 -21.31
N TRP A 215 -0.24 -16.31 -20.55
CA TRP A 215 -1.42 -15.63 -20.04
C TRP A 215 -2.44 -16.58 -19.43
N GLU A 216 -2.00 -17.35 -18.42
CA GLU A 216 -2.86 -18.34 -17.78
C GLU A 216 -3.99 -17.69 -16.97
N THR A 217 -5.21 -18.08 -17.29
CA THR A 217 -6.46 -17.67 -16.66
C THR A 217 -6.93 -18.69 -15.62
N PHE A 218 -8.00 -18.38 -14.90
CA PHE A 218 -8.46 -19.16 -13.75
C PHE A 218 -9.19 -20.47 -14.14
N GLY A 219 -9.63 -20.61 -15.39
CA GLY A 219 -10.28 -21.80 -15.96
C GLY A 219 -11.77 -21.92 -15.65
N THR A 220 -12.45 -20.80 -15.40
CA THR A 220 -13.84 -20.71 -14.92
C THR A 220 -14.72 -19.90 -15.88
N ALA A 221 -16.01 -19.74 -15.59
CA ALA A 221 -16.92 -19.04 -16.51
C ALA A 221 -16.62 -17.55 -16.71
N PHE A 222 -16.00 -16.90 -15.71
CA PHE A 222 -15.56 -15.50 -15.79
C PHE A 222 -14.10 -15.39 -16.25
N ASP A 223 -13.30 -16.42 -15.98
CA ASP A 223 -11.93 -16.63 -16.46
C ASP A 223 -10.93 -15.46 -16.27
N PRO A 224 -10.87 -14.80 -15.11
CA PRO A 224 -9.94 -13.69 -14.91
C PRO A 224 -8.48 -14.17 -14.93
N PRO A 225 -7.53 -13.35 -15.43
CA PRO A 225 -6.10 -13.71 -15.51
C PRO A 225 -5.40 -13.63 -14.14
N ILE A 226 -5.91 -14.34 -13.12
CA ILE A 226 -5.41 -14.31 -11.74
C ILE A 226 -3.96 -14.83 -11.68
N PRO A 227 -3.62 -16.04 -12.18
CA PRO A 227 -2.26 -16.57 -12.09
C PRO A 227 -1.25 -15.74 -12.89
N ALA A 228 -1.62 -15.30 -14.10
CA ALA A 228 -0.77 -14.49 -14.97
C ALA A 228 -0.44 -13.12 -14.36
N THR A 229 -1.34 -12.53 -13.60
CA THR A 229 -1.15 -11.17 -13.06
C THR A 229 -0.60 -11.17 -11.65
N LEU A 230 -1.14 -11.98 -10.74
CA LEU A 230 -0.73 -11.96 -9.34
C LEU A 230 0.66 -12.57 -9.13
N LYS A 231 1.02 -13.67 -9.80
CA LYS A 231 2.32 -14.32 -9.56
C LYS A 231 3.50 -13.40 -9.89
N PRO A 232 3.57 -12.76 -11.07
CA PRO A 232 4.63 -11.78 -11.35
C PRO A 232 4.57 -10.57 -10.41
N THR A 233 3.37 -10.08 -10.09
CA THR A 233 3.20 -8.93 -9.20
C THR A 233 3.72 -9.22 -7.79
N VAL A 234 3.50 -10.42 -7.25
CA VAL A 234 4.06 -10.87 -5.97
C VAL A 234 5.59 -10.77 -6.00
N LEU A 235 6.25 -11.26 -7.06
CA LEU A 235 7.71 -11.21 -7.17
C LEU A 235 8.23 -9.76 -7.24
N ILE A 236 7.54 -8.89 -7.98
CA ILE A 236 7.88 -7.47 -8.09
C ILE A 236 7.72 -6.80 -6.71
N VAL A 237 6.60 -6.99 -6.04
CA VAL A 237 6.30 -6.36 -4.74
C VAL A 237 7.25 -6.86 -3.66
N VAL A 238 7.53 -8.16 -3.59
CA VAL A 238 8.51 -8.71 -2.64
C VAL A 238 9.91 -8.14 -2.87
N SER A 239 10.30 -7.95 -4.14
CA SER A 239 11.57 -7.29 -4.48
C SER A 239 11.58 -5.82 -4.02
N LEU A 240 10.49 -5.08 -4.25
CA LEU A 240 10.36 -3.70 -3.79
C LEU A 240 10.37 -3.60 -2.27
N VAL A 241 9.72 -4.53 -1.56
CA VAL A 241 9.74 -4.60 -0.09
C VAL A 241 11.17 -4.85 0.42
N ALA A 242 11.94 -5.73 -0.22
CA ALA A 242 13.34 -5.95 0.13
C ALA A 242 14.20 -4.69 -0.07
N VAL A 243 14.00 -3.98 -1.19
CA VAL A 243 14.66 -2.69 -1.44
C VAL A 243 14.26 -1.66 -0.39
N GLN A 244 12.97 -1.56 -0.06
CA GLN A 244 12.47 -0.64 0.96
C GLN A 244 13.05 -0.96 2.34
N ALA A 245 13.20 -2.24 2.70
CA ALA A 245 13.81 -2.66 3.95
C ALA A 245 15.29 -2.22 4.05
N ILE A 246 16.04 -2.28 2.94
CA ILE A 246 17.42 -1.79 2.87
C ILE A 246 17.46 -0.27 3.00
N VAL A 247 16.57 0.45 2.29
CA VAL A 247 16.48 1.92 2.35
C VAL A 247 16.14 2.38 3.77
N ASN A 248 15.22 1.69 4.44
CA ASN A 248 14.84 1.96 5.83
C ASN A 248 16.04 1.77 6.77
N LEU A 249 16.78 0.67 6.64
CA LEU A 249 17.99 0.41 7.44
C LEU A 249 19.06 1.50 7.25
N ILE A 250 19.33 1.91 6.01
CA ILE A 250 20.30 2.96 5.71
C ILE A 250 19.84 4.31 6.29
N SER A 251 18.55 4.62 6.18
CA SER A 251 17.99 5.86 6.71
C SER A 251 18.06 5.92 8.24
N ASP A 252 17.87 4.80 8.91
CA ASP A 252 17.83 4.70 10.37
C ASP A 252 19.21 4.67 11.01
N TRP A 253 20.24 4.34 10.22
CA TRP A 253 21.59 4.19 10.71
C TRP A 253 22.14 5.45 11.42
N ASN A 254 21.74 6.63 10.93
CA ASN A 254 22.14 7.94 11.45
C ASN A 254 21.02 8.67 12.21
N ALA A 255 19.84 8.07 12.37
CA ALA A 255 18.75 8.70 13.11
C ALA A 255 19.05 8.69 14.62
N GLU A 256 18.76 9.81 15.29
CA GLU A 256 18.79 9.85 16.76
C GLU A 256 17.60 9.03 17.30
N PRO A 257 17.79 8.25 18.37
CA PRO A 257 16.71 7.43 18.90
C PRO A 257 15.62 8.33 19.46
N VAL A 258 14.45 8.27 18.82
CA VAL A 258 13.21 8.81 19.37
C VAL A 258 12.78 7.82 20.44
N MET A 259 12.93 8.20 21.71
CA MET A 259 12.38 7.46 22.84
C MET A 259 10.87 7.61 22.77
N HIS A 260 10.16 6.57 22.33
CA HIS A 260 8.69 6.59 22.32
C HIS A 260 8.23 6.44 23.77
N SER A 261 7.97 7.56 24.43
CA SER A 261 7.29 7.54 25.72
C SER A 261 5.82 7.21 25.47
N ALA A 262 5.18 6.42 26.33
CA ALA A 262 3.72 6.19 26.26
C ALA A 262 2.88 7.50 26.33
N ALA A 263 3.52 8.64 26.64
CA ALA A 263 2.94 9.97 26.58
C ALA A 263 2.94 10.62 25.17
N ASP A 264 3.76 10.14 24.22
CA ASP A 264 3.84 10.69 22.85
C ASP A 264 2.66 10.25 21.97
N ASP A 265 1.96 9.17 22.33
CA ASP A 265 0.75 8.68 21.63
C ASP A 265 -0.53 9.44 22.05
N ILE A 266 -0.46 10.38 23.00
CA ILE A 266 -1.62 11.16 23.44
C ILE A 266 -1.69 12.46 22.63
N ASP A 267 -2.50 12.46 21.56
CA ASP A 267 -2.76 13.65 20.75
C ASP A 267 -3.31 14.81 21.60
N GLN A 268 -2.81 16.04 21.40
CA GLN A 268 -3.31 17.23 22.12
C GLN A 268 -4.83 17.41 21.99
N ASP A 269 -5.39 17.01 20.84
CA ASP A 269 -6.83 17.00 20.58
C ASP A 269 -7.58 15.94 21.42
N GLU A 270 -6.95 14.80 21.70
CA GLU A 270 -7.50 13.77 22.58
C GLU A 270 -7.45 14.20 24.04
N ILE A 271 -6.34 14.84 24.47
CA ILE A 271 -6.23 15.49 25.78
C ILE A 271 -7.33 16.56 25.94
N GLU A 272 -7.57 17.36 24.91
CA GLU A 272 -8.60 18.41 24.95
C GLU A 272 -10.02 17.83 24.98
N ARG A 273 -10.29 16.74 24.25
CA ARG A 273 -11.55 15.99 24.32
C ARG A 273 -11.76 15.32 25.68
N LEU A 274 -10.73 14.71 26.25
CA LEU A 274 -10.75 14.16 27.60
C LEU A 274 -10.98 15.25 28.63
N LYS A 275 -10.29 16.39 28.52
CA LYS A 275 -10.48 17.57 29.38
C LYS A 275 -11.89 18.15 29.27
N LYS A 276 -12.50 18.10 28.08
CA LYS A 276 -13.88 18.53 27.84
C LYS A 276 -14.91 17.50 28.33
N ALA A 277 -14.61 16.20 28.25
CA ALA A 277 -15.45 15.11 28.71
C ALA A 277 -15.44 14.94 30.24
N VAL A 278 -14.28 15.21 30.88
CA VAL A 278 -14.12 15.11 32.33
C VAL A 278 -14.75 16.30 33.06
N GLY A 279 -15.13 17.37 32.35
CA GLY A 279 -15.80 18.52 32.96
C GLY A 279 -14.86 19.30 33.87
N VAL A 280 -14.97 20.61 33.83
CA VAL A 280 -14.24 21.50 34.74
C VAL A 280 -14.91 21.43 36.12
N GLU A 281 -14.72 20.32 36.83
CA GLU A 281 -14.98 20.18 38.27
C GLU A 281 -13.98 19.18 38.86
N GLY A 282 -12.77 19.64 39.23
CA GLY A 282 -11.98 18.88 40.20
C GLY A 282 -10.45 18.90 40.12
N VAL A 283 -9.80 19.56 39.16
CA VAL A 283 -8.33 19.73 39.19
C VAL A 283 -7.99 21.19 39.00
N GLY A 284 -8.22 21.97 40.06
CA GLY A 284 -7.49 23.21 40.23
C GLY A 284 -6.02 22.87 40.48
N ASP A 285 -5.14 23.38 39.62
CA ASP A 285 -3.73 23.63 39.90
C ASP A 285 -2.92 22.48 40.52
N MET A 286 -2.97 21.27 39.93
CA MET A 286 -1.88 20.32 40.11
C MET A 286 -0.81 20.55 39.05
N ASP A 287 0.18 21.36 39.43
CA ASP A 287 1.47 21.55 38.78
C ASP A 287 2.20 20.20 38.66
N VAL A 288 1.92 19.46 37.57
CA VAL A 288 2.54 18.17 37.23
C VAL A 288 4.04 18.28 36.89
N THR A 289 4.59 19.49 36.92
CA THR A 289 6.01 19.76 36.61
C THR A 289 6.94 19.72 37.82
N ARG A 290 6.45 19.54 39.06
CA ARG A 290 7.30 19.54 40.27
C ARG A 290 7.60 18.19 40.93
N GLY A 291 7.12 17.08 40.39
CA GLY A 291 7.32 15.75 40.97
C GLY A 291 8.74 15.17 40.87
N SER A 292 9.63 15.74 40.05
CA SER A 292 10.94 15.12 39.74
C SER A 292 12.14 15.69 40.50
N ILE A 293 11.99 16.72 41.35
CA ILE A 293 13.14 17.34 42.04
C ILE A 293 13.34 16.86 43.50
N GLN A 294 12.40 16.12 44.09
CA GLN A 294 12.48 15.78 45.52
C GLN A 294 13.02 14.38 45.88
N SER A 295 13.45 13.54 44.91
CA SER A 295 14.12 12.27 45.24
C SER A 295 15.65 12.38 45.38
N GLY A 296 16.26 13.52 45.02
CA GLY A 296 17.72 13.71 45.06
C GLY A 296 18.26 14.41 46.32
N ALA A 297 17.42 15.06 47.14
CA ALA A 297 17.88 15.91 48.24
C ALA A 297 17.71 15.30 49.65
N ALA A 298 17.09 14.13 49.77
CA ALA A 298 16.84 13.48 51.07
C ALA A 298 17.86 12.39 51.45
N GLN A 299 18.84 12.07 50.59
CA GLN A 299 19.85 11.03 50.87
C GLN A 299 21.23 11.54 51.31
N THR A 300 21.45 12.85 51.41
CA THR A 300 22.77 13.43 51.77
C THR A 300 22.88 13.98 53.20
N LYS A 301 21.92 13.71 54.09
CA LYS A 301 21.94 14.19 55.49
C LYS A 301 21.67 13.14 56.59
N ALA A 302 21.76 11.85 56.28
CA ALA A 302 21.65 10.77 57.28
C ALA A 302 22.94 9.93 57.36
N GLY A 303 24.11 10.57 57.26
CA GLY A 303 25.42 9.91 57.27
C GLY A 303 26.54 10.74 57.90
N GLN A 304 26.20 11.60 58.87
CA GLN A 304 27.14 12.20 59.80
C GLN A 304 26.42 12.38 61.14
N ASP A 305 26.46 11.32 61.95
CA ASP A 305 26.60 11.32 63.40
C ASP A 305 27.19 9.97 63.81
#